data_AF-A0A964VL73-F1
#
_entry.id   AF-A0A964VL73-F1
#
_cell.length_a   1.000
_cell.length_b   1.000
_cell.length_c   1.000
_cell.angle_alpha   90.00
_cell.angle_beta   90.00
_cell.angle_gamma   90.00
#
_symmetry.space_group_name_H-M   'P 1'
#
loop_
_entity.id
_entity.type
_entity.pdbx_description
1 polymer ?
#
loop_
_entity_poly.entity_id
_entity_poly.type
_entity_poly.pdbx_seq_one_letter_code
_entity_poly.pdbx_strand_id
1 'polypeptide(L)'
;MKTFSLRAITLAATLWLCFSAIAQPCDSDAPTYKTSLSNTRNLGMDIQKALKPQYQDKIHLKPVSIDTDDMPFVKLEEVPEEPKPLPVIVISAGFIDLINNVAHAKAIDKIEKGYFPKYILSLAQESGEKELKPLPNDTDKRYWTEDMINEQYSNFNSIVGVMVGIKLANHYLGHYKKYIAQLNVGETKQVPINNLLTPKEWEEALRLGVRNALDAGCTIEGVLPFFECFEKMPKRPAWTSFFVPETAKYKDIRKALEKIQKDFFAGKN
;
A
#
# COMPACT_ATOMS: atom_id res chain seq x y z
N MET A 1 24.44 12.06 75.74
CA MET A 1 25.52 11.45 74.93
C MET A 1 25.06 10.10 74.42
N LYS A 2 24.73 10.00 73.13
CA LYS A 2 24.62 8.74 72.36
C LYS A 2 24.67 9.13 70.88
N THR A 3 25.59 8.49 70.17
CA THR A 3 26.13 8.81 68.85
C THR A 3 25.19 8.45 67.70
N PHE A 4 25.02 9.36 66.74
CA PHE A 4 24.37 9.10 65.46
C PHE A 4 25.35 8.37 64.52
N SER A 5 24.96 7.20 64.02
CA SER A 5 25.69 6.45 62.99
C SER A 5 24.99 6.66 61.64
N LEU A 6 25.58 7.49 60.78
CA LEU A 6 25.21 7.55 59.36
C LEU A 6 25.60 6.22 58.68
N ARG A 7 24.63 5.55 58.06
CA ARG A 7 24.92 4.55 57.02
C ARG A 7 24.53 5.15 55.67
N ALA A 8 25.55 5.47 54.88
CA ALA A 8 25.40 5.79 53.47
C ALA A 8 25.06 4.50 52.71
N ILE A 9 23.89 4.47 52.08
CA ILE A 9 23.51 3.41 51.14
C ILE A 9 23.85 3.94 49.74
N THR A 10 24.93 3.42 49.16
CA THR A 10 25.34 3.72 47.78
C THR A 10 24.44 2.92 46.85
N LEU A 11 23.45 3.57 46.23
CA LEU A 11 22.63 2.98 45.16
C LEU A 11 23.43 3.05 43.86
N ALA A 12 24.00 1.92 43.43
CA ALA A 12 24.56 1.78 42.09
C ALA A 12 23.42 1.50 41.10
N ALA A 13 22.98 2.52 40.38
CA ALA A 13 22.03 2.39 39.28
C ALA A 13 22.80 2.02 38.01
N THR A 14 22.84 0.73 37.68
CA THR A 14 23.39 0.24 36.42
C THR A 14 22.35 0.44 35.32
N LEU A 15 22.49 1.53 34.56
CA LEU A 15 21.70 1.81 33.36
C LEU A 15 22.14 0.84 32.25
N TRP A 16 21.42 -0.27 32.08
CA TRP A 16 21.60 -1.18 30.95
C TRP A 16 20.88 -0.58 29.74
N LEU A 17 21.58 0.27 28.99
CA LEU A 17 21.18 0.69 27.66
C LEU A 17 21.40 -0.48 26.69
N CYS A 18 20.39 -1.34 26.57
CA CYS A 18 20.25 -2.20 25.40
C CYS A 18 19.88 -1.32 24.20
N PHE A 19 20.86 -0.64 23.63
CA PHE A 19 20.78 -0.25 22.23
C PHE A 19 20.77 -1.56 21.43
N SER A 20 19.58 -2.00 21.02
CA SER A 20 19.44 -2.86 19.86
C SER A 20 20.05 -2.09 18.68
N ALA A 21 21.34 -2.32 18.44
CA ALA A 21 21.96 -1.94 17.19
C ALA A 21 21.15 -2.63 16.09
N ILE A 22 20.36 -1.84 15.36
CA ILE A 22 19.83 -2.25 14.07
C ILE A 22 21.07 -2.43 13.21
N ALA A 23 21.57 -3.66 13.15
CA ALA A 23 22.63 -4.05 12.25
C ALA A 23 22.05 -3.97 10.83
N GLN A 24 22.14 -2.80 10.20
CA GLN A 24 22.14 -2.74 8.74
C GLN A 24 23.53 -3.23 8.30
N PRO A 25 23.64 -4.32 7.54
CA PRO A 25 24.85 -4.58 6.78
C PRO A 25 25.02 -3.42 5.80
N CYS A 26 26.07 -2.62 6.01
CA CYS A 26 26.41 -1.48 5.19
C CYS A 26 27.27 -1.96 4.01
N ASP A 27 26.62 -2.35 2.92
CA ASP A 27 27.15 -2.09 1.58
C ASP A 27 26.43 -0.83 1.11
N SER A 28 27.10 0.33 1.18
CA SER A 28 26.54 1.63 0.75
C SER A 28 26.15 1.66 -0.74
N ASP A 29 26.57 0.64 -1.49
CA ASP A 29 26.40 0.50 -2.93
C ASP A 29 25.33 -0.53 -3.30
N ALA A 30 24.66 -1.13 -2.31
CA ALA A 30 23.54 -2.03 -2.57
C ALA A 30 22.41 -1.24 -3.27
N PRO A 31 21.87 -1.72 -4.40
CA PRO A 31 20.78 -1.03 -5.08
C PRO A 31 19.56 -0.90 -4.17
N THR A 32 19.06 0.33 -3.98
CA THR A 32 17.86 0.61 -3.19
C THR A 32 16.77 1.25 -4.05
N TYR A 33 15.51 0.97 -3.73
CA TYR A 33 14.39 1.63 -4.36
C TYR A 33 14.36 3.15 -4.05
N LYS A 34 14.02 3.95 -5.06
CA LYS A 34 13.76 5.40 -4.89
C LYS A 34 12.32 5.69 -4.42
N THR A 35 11.48 4.66 -4.38
CA THR A 35 10.10 4.67 -3.90
C THR A 35 10.07 4.36 -2.40
N SER A 36 9.43 5.25 -1.64
CA SER A 36 9.42 5.16 -0.18
C SER A 36 8.07 5.57 0.41
N LEU A 37 7.96 5.45 1.73
CA LEU A 37 6.83 5.93 2.52
C LEU A 37 6.49 7.40 2.24
N SER A 38 7.49 8.26 1.99
CA SER A 38 7.24 9.67 1.69
C SER A 38 6.62 9.86 0.31
N ASN A 39 7.01 9.06 -0.70
CA ASN A 39 6.44 9.15 -2.04
C ASN A 39 4.95 8.80 -1.99
N THR A 40 4.59 7.74 -1.26
CA THR A 40 3.19 7.32 -1.06
C THR A 40 2.36 8.41 -0.37
N ARG A 41 2.90 9.06 0.68
CA ARG A 41 2.22 10.18 1.36
C ARG A 41 1.99 11.37 0.42
N ASN A 42 3.02 11.74 -0.35
CA ASN A 42 2.93 12.82 -1.33
C ASN A 42 1.87 12.53 -2.39
N LEU A 43 1.88 11.31 -2.94
CA LEU A 43 0.88 10.87 -3.91
C LEU A 43 -0.54 10.92 -3.33
N GLY A 44 -0.70 10.56 -2.06
CA GLY A 44 -1.96 10.71 -1.35
C GLY A 44 -2.46 12.16 -1.28
N MET A 45 -1.56 13.10 -0.98
CA MET A 45 -1.91 14.53 -0.99
C MET A 45 -2.28 15.02 -2.40
N ASP A 46 -1.56 14.56 -3.43
CA ASP A 46 -1.85 14.94 -4.81
C ASP A 46 -3.22 14.40 -5.27
N ILE A 47 -3.55 13.16 -4.89
CA ILE A 47 -4.89 12.60 -5.11
C ILE A 47 -5.96 13.37 -4.35
N GLN A 48 -5.71 13.77 -3.10
CA GLN A 48 -6.66 14.59 -2.32
C GLN A 48 -6.95 15.92 -3.01
N LYS A 49 -5.91 16.59 -3.54
CA LYS A 49 -6.07 17.84 -4.31
C LYS A 49 -6.79 17.63 -5.63
N ALA A 50 -6.59 16.48 -6.27
CA ALA A 50 -7.25 16.11 -7.53
C ALA A 50 -8.73 15.74 -7.37
N LEU A 51 -9.20 15.47 -6.14
CA LEU A 51 -10.62 15.19 -5.88
C LEU A 51 -11.49 16.35 -6.36
N LYS A 52 -12.71 16.03 -6.81
CA LYS A 52 -13.73 17.05 -7.06
C LYS A 52 -13.98 17.90 -5.79
N PRO A 53 -14.26 19.21 -5.90
CA PRO A 53 -14.39 20.11 -4.75
C PRO A 53 -15.33 19.60 -3.65
N GLN A 54 -16.45 18.98 -4.03
CA GLN A 54 -17.46 18.40 -3.13
C GLN A 54 -16.99 17.20 -2.27
N TYR A 55 -15.78 16.71 -2.51
CA TYR A 55 -15.17 15.59 -1.77
C TYR A 55 -13.89 16.01 -1.02
N GLN A 56 -13.29 17.14 -1.36
CA GLN A 56 -12.01 17.57 -0.76
C GLN A 56 -12.13 17.84 0.74
N ASP A 57 -13.25 18.42 1.18
CA ASP A 57 -13.55 18.73 2.59
C ASP A 57 -14.01 17.51 3.41
N LYS A 58 -14.20 16.36 2.75
CA LYS A 58 -14.59 15.09 3.36
C LYS A 58 -13.42 14.18 3.66
N ILE A 59 -12.20 14.55 3.26
CA ILE A 59 -10.99 13.73 3.37
C ILE A 59 -9.90 14.59 4.05
N HIS A 60 -9.08 13.97 4.89
CA HIS A 60 -7.97 14.67 5.53
C HIS A 60 -6.94 15.17 4.50
N LEU A 61 -6.33 16.35 4.74
CA LEU A 61 -5.35 16.95 3.81
C LEU A 61 -4.09 16.09 3.61
N LYS A 62 -3.75 15.27 4.61
CA LYS A 62 -2.71 14.24 4.54
C LYS A 62 -3.39 12.88 4.66
N PRO A 63 -4.02 12.38 3.58
CA PRO A 63 -4.95 11.26 3.70
C PRO A 63 -4.27 9.91 3.95
N VAL A 64 -2.94 9.83 3.87
CA VAL A 64 -2.19 8.57 4.00
C VAL A 64 -1.41 8.56 5.31
N SER A 65 -1.77 7.62 6.19
CA SER A 65 -0.96 7.20 7.32
C SER A 65 -0.17 5.93 6.97
N ILE A 66 0.95 5.72 7.65
CA ILE A 66 1.79 4.54 7.46
C ILE A 66 1.80 3.71 8.74
N ASP A 67 1.62 2.41 8.58
CA ASP A 67 1.75 1.39 9.60
C ASP A 67 3.04 0.60 9.35
N THR A 68 3.70 0.12 10.39
CA THR A 68 4.97 -0.62 10.30
C THR A 68 4.78 -2.13 10.14
N ASP A 69 3.53 -2.60 10.03
CA ASP A 69 3.23 -4.02 9.79
C ASP A 69 3.84 -4.54 8.47
N ASP A 70 4.37 -5.76 8.53
CA ASP A 70 4.93 -6.50 7.38
C ASP A 70 3.84 -7.13 6.51
N MET A 71 2.63 -7.33 7.06
CA MET A 71 1.50 -7.82 6.28
C MET A 71 1.05 -6.74 5.30
N PRO A 72 0.99 -7.02 3.98
CA PRO A 72 0.57 -6.02 3.01
C PRO A 72 -0.93 -5.72 3.13
N PHE A 73 -1.26 -4.48 3.49
CA PHE A 73 -2.63 -3.98 3.52
C PHE A 73 -2.75 -2.49 3.14
N VAL A 74 -3.97 -2.13 2.72
CA VAL A 74 -4.46 -0.75 2.71
C VAL A 74 -5.85 -0.72 3.31
N LYS A 75 -5.99 -0.08 4.48
CA LYS A 75 -7.25 0.01 5.24
C LYS A 75 -7.76 1.44 5.35
N LEU A 76 -9.01 1.55 5.79
CA LEU A 76 -9.73 2.82 5.96
C LEU A 76 -9.83 3.11 7.45
N GLU A 77 -9.47 4.32 7.86
CA GLU A 77 -9.59 4.78 9.25
C GLU A 77 -10.10 6.23 9.29
N GLU A 78 -10.40 6.71 10.50
CA GLU A 78 -10.68 8.12 10.76
C GLU A 78 -9.69 8.59 11.85
N VAL A 79 -9.05 9.74 11.63
CA VAL A 79 -8.23 10.40 12.65
C VAL A 79 -9.16 11.27 13.50
N PRO A 80 -9.09 11.19 14.84
CA PRO A 80 -9.86 12.05 15.71
C PRO A 80 -9.32 13.50 15.63
N GLU A 81 -9.90 14.29 14.73
CA GLU A 81 -9.67 15.74 14.61
C GLU A 81 -10.94 16.51 14.95
N GLU A 82 -10.81 17.71 15.53
CA GLU A 82 -11.94 18.59 15.81
C GLU A 82 -12.31 19.44 14.58
N PRO A 83 -13.61 19.68 14.29
CA PRO A 83 -14.79 19.27 15.05
C PRO A 83 -15.35 17.89 14.68
N LYS A 84 -14.77 17.19 13.70
CA LYS A 84 -15.23 15.89 13.20
C LYS A 84 -14.05 15.02 12.77
N PRO A 85 -14.05 13.71 13.07
CA PRO A 85 -13.02 12.81 12.60
C PRO A 85 -12.87 12.92 11.08
N LEU A 86 -11.62 12.99 10.61
CA LEU A 86 -11.34 13.11 9.19
C LEU A 86 -10.87 11.77 8.62
N PRO A 87 -11.49 11.31 7.53
CA PRO A 87 -11.12 10.07 6.86
C PRO A 87 -9.67 10.07 6.37
N VAL A 88 -8.98 8.98 6.70
CA VAL A 88 -7.63 8.64 6.21
C VAL A 88 -7.60 7.20 5.72
N ILE A 89 -6.53 6.85 5.02
CA ILE A 89 -6.18 5.47 4.72
C ILE A 89 -4.87 5.15 5.43
N VAL A 90 -4.74 3.91 5.86
CA VAL A 90 -3.51 3.41 6.48
C VAL A 90 -2.90 2.35 5.59
N ILE A 91 -1.61 2.50 5.32
CA ILE A 91 -0.83 1.65 4.44
C ILE A 91 0.30 1.02 5.25
N SER A 92 0.39 -0.31 5.24
CA SER A 92 1.47 -1.08 5.86
C SER A 92 2.82 -0.90 5.14
N ALA A 93 3.94 -1.08 5.84
CA ALA A 93 5.26 -1.22 5.23
C ALA A 93 5.29 -2.39 4.22
N GLY A 94 4.68 -3.53 4.57
CA GLY A 94 4.57 -4.68 3.69
C GLY A 94 3.89 -4.43 2.35
N PHE A 95 2.94 -3.48 2.30
CA PHE A 95 2.31 -3.06 1.04
C PHE A 95 3.32 -2.35 0.13
N ILE A 96 4.18 -1.51 0.71
CA ILE A 96 5.19 -0.77 -0.06
C ILE A 96 6.22 -1.73 -0.64
N ASP A 97 6.66 -2.72 0.14
CA ASP A 97 7.55 -3.77 -0.33
C ASP A 97 6.88 -4.64 -1.41
N LEU A 98 5.61 -4.98 -1.22
CA LEU A 98 4.82 -5.69 -2.23
C LEU A 98 4.81 -4.93 -3.55
N ILE A 99 4.46 -3.63 -3.53
CA ILE A 99 4.36 -2.84 -4.76
C ILE A 99 5.73 -2.68 -5.40
N ASN A 100 6.78 -2.43 -4.60
CA ASN A 100 8.14 -2.35 -5.10
C ASN A 100 8.53 -3.63 -5.84
N ASN A 101 8.37 -4.79 -5.22
CA ASN A 101 8.75 -6.06 -5.82
C ASN A 101 7.86 -6.43 -7.02
N VAL A 102 6.55 -6.22 -6.97
CA VAL A 102 5.67 -6.49 -8.12
C VAL A 102 6.03 -5.60 -9.31
N ALA A 103 6.20 -4.29 -9.08
CA ALA A 103 6.57 -3.33 -10.12
C ALA A 103 7.93 -3.68 -10.73
N HIS A 104 8.89 -4.09 -9.89
CA HIS A 104 10.24 -4.43 -10.33
C HIS A 104 10.26 -5.75 -11.09
N ALA A 105 9.62 -6.80 -10.58
CA ALA A 105 9.48 -8.08 -11.28
C ALA A 105 8.83 -7.90 -12.65
N LYS A 106 7.86 -6.98 -12.77
CA LYS A 106 7.23 -6.65 -14.05
C LYS A 106 8.19 -5.93 -15.01
N ALA A 107 9.03 -5.04 -14.50
CA ALA A 107 10.05 -4.38 -15.29
C ALA A 107 11.10 -5.40 -15.79
N ILE A 108 11.57 -6.31 -14.92
CA ILE A 108 12.53 -7.37 -15.27
C ILE A 108 11.98 -8.28 -16.38
N ASP A 109 10.68 -8.60 -16.35
CA ASP A 109 10.01 -9.40 -17.37
C ASP A 109 10.07 -8.81 -18.79
N LYS A 110 10.46 -7.54 -18.94
CA LYS A 110 10.75 -6.95 -20.25
C LYS A 110 12.02 -7.53 -20.88
N ILE A 111 13.04 -7.82 -20.08
CA ILE A 111 14.34 -8.35 -20.53
C ILE A 111 14.51 -9.85 -20.28
N GLU A 112 13.81 -10.39 -19.27
CA GLU A 112 13.81 -11.82 -18.94
C GLU A 112 12.38 -12.36 -18.90
N LYS A 113 11.90 -12.85 -20.05
CA LYS A 113 10.52 -13.33 -20.18
C LYS A 113 10.23 -14.48 -19.22
N GLY A 114 9.12 -14.37 -18.50
CA GLY A 114 8.68 -15.38 -17.54
C GLY A 114 9.11 -15.08 -16.09
N TYR A 115 9.93 -14.06 -15.88
CA TYR A 115 10.34 -13.63 -14.55
C TYR A 115 9.14 -13.22 -13.69
N PHE A 116 8.24 -12.40 -14.24
CA PHE A 116 7.07 -11.93 -13.49
C PHE A 116 6.11 -13.06 -13.08
N PRO A 117 5.70 -13.98 -13.98
CA PRO A 117 4.94 -15.18 -13.58
C PRO A 117 5.64 -16.02 -12.51
N LYS A 118 6.97 -16.22 -12.61
CA LYS A 118 7.73 -16.97 -11.60
C LYS A 118 7.67 -16.30 -10.23
N TYR A 119 7.81 -14.97 -10.19
CA TYR A 119 7.67 -14.21 -8.94
C TYR A 119 6.27 -14.34 -8.34
N ILE A 120 5.21 -14.27 -9.15
CA ILE A 120 3.82 -14.44 -8.69
C ILE A 120 3.60 -15.79 -8.00
N LEU A 121 4.18 -16.87 -8.56
CA LEU A 121 4.09 -18.20 -7.95
C LEU A 121 4.76 -18.27 -6.57
N SER A 122 5.87 -17.55 -6.39
CA SER A 122 6.50 -17.41 -5.07
C SER A 122 5.62 -16.60 -4.13
N LEU A 123 5.10 -15.46 -4.59
CA LEU A 123 4.24 -14.57 -3.81
C LEU A 123 2.95 -15.24 -3.34
N ALA A 124 2.39 -16.16 -4.14
CA ALA A 124 1.21 -16.95 -3.77
C ALA A 124 1.42 -17.85 -2.53
N GLN A 125 2.67 -18.07 -2.12
CA GLN A 125 3.03 -18.89 -0.96
C GLN A 125 3.20 -18.05 0.32
N GLU A 126 3.14 -16.72 0.24
CA GLU A 126 3.36 -15.84 1.39
C GLU A 126 2.12 -15.77 2.28
N SER A 127 2.29 -15.99 3.60
CA SER A 127 1.21 -15.89 4.58
C SER A 127 0.88 -14.44 4.95
N GLY A 128 1.87 -13.53 4.84
CA GLY A 128 1.80 -12.17 5.36
C GLY A 128 2.20 -12.03 6.83
N GLU A 129 2.65 -13.10 7.48
CA GLU A 129 3.13 -13.07 8.88
C GLU A 129 4.60 -12.65 9.03
N LYS A 130 5.30 -12.50 7.90
CA LYS A 130 6.71 -12.15 7.82
C LYS A 130 6.91 -11.22 6.64
N GLU A 131 8.03 -10.52 6.64
CA GLU A 131 8.54 -9.79 5.48
C GLU A 131 8.47 -10.64 4.21
N LEU A 132 8.12 -9.98 3.10
CA LEU A 132 8.01 -10.64 1.80
C LEU A 132 9.38 -11.15 1.37
N LYS A 133 9.39 -12.35 0.76
CA LYS A 133 10.60 -12.85 0.14
C LYS A 133 11.12 -11.85 -0.91
N PRO A 134 12.44 -11.63 -0.96
CA PRO A 134 13.03 -10.77 -1.97
C PRO A 134 12.82 -11.33 -3.38
N LEU A 135 13.08 -10.48 -4.36
CA LEU A 135 13.05 -10.87 -5.77
C LEU A 135 14.08 -11.99 -6.05
N PRO A 136 13.75 -12.99 -6.89
CA PRO A 136 14.73 -13.99 -7.30
C PRO A 136 15.95 -13.36 -7.99
N ASN A 137 17.16 -13.63 -7.52
CA ASN A 137 18.39 -13.02 -8.05
C ASN A 137 18.39 -11.47 -7.96
N ASP A 138 17.87 -10.92 -6.88
CA ASP A 138 17.89 -9.48 -6.56
C ASP A 138 19.29 -8.86 -6.49
N THR A 139 20.35 -9.66 -6.52
CA THR A 139 21.75 -9.18 -6.61
C THR A 139 22.27 -9.05 -8.05
N ASP A 140 21.49 -9.46 -9.07
CA ASP A 140 21.89 -9.34 -10.47
C ASP A 140 21.83 -7.87 -10.92
N LYS A 141 22.99 -7.28 -11.19
CA LYS A 141 23.13 -5.87 -11.62
C LYS A 141 22.34 -5.54 -12.89
N ARG A 142 22.02 -6.54 -13.74
CA ARG A 142 21.19 -6.34 -14.94
C ARG A 142 19.76 -5.92 -14.61
N TYR A 143 19.31 -6.22 -13.39
CA TYR A 143 17.99 -5.83 -12.88
C TYR A 143 18.01 -4.48 -12.17
N TRP A 144 19.15 -3.81 -12.02
CA TRP A 144 19.24 -2.54 -11.28
C TRP A 144 19.77 -1.39 -12.14
N THR A 145 19.48 -1.42 -13.43
CA THR A 145 19.79 -0.30 -14.33
C THR A 145 18.86 0.88 -14.09
N GLU A 146 19.28 2.09 -14.47
CA GLU A 146 18.43 3.28 -14.35
C GLU A 146 17.09 3.12 -15.08
N ASP A 147 17.09 2.54 -16.28
CA ASP A 147 15.87 2.25 -17.05
C ASP A 147 14.94 1.30 -16.29
N MET A 148 15.49 0.27 -15.64
CA MET A 148 14.70 -0.68 -14.84
C MET A 148 14.05 0.02 -13.65
N ILE A 149 14.81 0.85 -12.95
CA ILE A 149 14.31 1.60 -11.78
C ILE A 149 13.30 2.66 -12.20
N ASN A 150 13.47 3.32 -13.34
CA ASN A 150 12.48 4.27 -13.86
C ASN A 150 11.17 3.58 -14.22
N GLU A 151 11.23 2.42 -14.87
CA GLU A 151 10.06 1.61 -15.17
C GLU A 151 9.36 1.12 -13.89
N GLN A 152 10.14 0.60 -12.92
CA GLN A 152 9.64 0.20 -11.62
C GLN A 152 8.95 1.37 -10.90
N TYR A 153 9.57 2.56 -10.89
CA TYR A 153 9.03 3.77 -10.27
C TYR A 153 7.71 4.21 -10.90
N SER A 154 7.63 4.17 -12.24
CA SER A 154 6.39 4.47 -12.98
C SER A 154 5.27 3.48 -12.61
N ASN A 155 5.58 2.18 -12.60
CA ASN A 155 4.63 1.14 -12.22
C ASN A 155 4.20 1.27 -10.75
N PHE A 156 5.12 1.60 -9.84
CA PHE A 156 4.82 1.85 -8.45
C PHE A 156 3.82 2.99 -8.28
N ASN A 157 4.06 4.15 -8.89
CA ASN A 157 3.14 5.30 -8.79
C ASN A 157 1.77 4.98 -9.38
N SER A 158 1.71 4.25 -10.49
CA SER A 158 0.45 3.76 -11.07
C SER A 158 -0.33 2.89 -10.07
N ILE A 159 0.32 1.91 -9.45
CA ILE A 159 -0.33 0.99 -8.51
C ILE A 159 -0.77 1.74 -7.25
N VAL A 160 0.14 2.47 -6.60
CA VAL A 160 -0.18 3.21 -5.37
C VAL A 160 -1.27 4.23 -5.65
N GLY A 161 -1.16 5.01 -6.73
CA GLY A 161 -2.11 6.06 -7.03
C GLY A 161 -3.53 5.54 -7.20
N VAL A 162 -3.69 4.45 -7.97
CA VAL A 162 -5.00 3.81 -8.14
C VAL A 162 -5.50 3.20 -6.83
N MET A 163 -4.66 2.49 -6.08
CA MET A 163 -5.08 1.88 -4.81
C MET A 163 -5.51 2.91 -3.77
N VAL A 164 -4.76 4.00 -3.62
CA VAL A 164 -5.09 5.14 -2.76
C VAL A 164 -6.40 5.76 -3.21
N GLY A 165 -6.56 6.03 -4.51
CA GLY A 165 -7.78 6.61 -5.08
C GLY A 165 -9.02 5.76 -4.78
N ILE A 166 -8.94 4.43 -4.97
CA ILE A 166 -10.04 3.49 -4.69
C ILE A 166 -10.43 3.53 -3.21
N LYS A 167 -9.44 3.60 -2.31
CA LYS A 167 -9.68 3.58 -0.87
C LYS A 167 -10.30 4.89 -0.40
N LEU A 168 -9.81 6.02 -0.89
CA LEU A 168 -10.45 7.32 -0.64
C LEU A 168 -11.88 7.39 -1.20
N ALA A 169 -12.15 6.76 -2.35
CA ALA A 169 -13.50 6.66 -2.87
C ALA A 169 -14.47 5.98 -1.90
N ASN A 170 -14.05 4.91 -1.23
CA ASN A 170 -14.88 4.23 -0.24
C ASN A 170 -15.25 5.12 0.95
N HIS A 171 -14.44 6.14 1.28
CA HIS A 171 -14.78 7.12 2.32
C HIS A 171 -15.88 8.07 1.87
N TYR A 172 -15.66 8.82 0.77
CA TYR A 172 -16.62 9.84 0.36
C TYR A 172 -17.89 9.28 -0.30
N LEU A 173 -17.88 8.01 -0.75
CA LEU A 173 -19.08 7.26 -1.14
C LEU A 173 -19.89 6.75 0.05
N GLY A 174 -19.34 6.85 1.28
CA GLY A 174 -20.02 6.41 2.50
C GLY A 174 -19.94 4.92 2.78
N HIS A 175 -19.21 4.14 1.97
CA HIS A 175 -19.04 2.70 2.18
C HIS A 175 -18.34 2.41 3.52
N TYR A 176 -17.32 3.21 3.87
CA TYR A 176 -16.65 3.09 5.17
C TYR A 176 -17.64 3.21 6.33
N LYS A 177 -18.42 4.29 6.35
CA LYS A 177 -19.42 4.54 7.41
C LYS A 177 -20.48 3.45 7.49
N LYS A 178 -20.90 2.91 6.33
CA LYS A 178 -21.85 1.80 6.26
C LYS A 178 -21.32 0.54 6.94
N TYR A 179 -20.02 0.27 6.83
CA TYR A 179 -19.41 -0.99 7.25
C TYR A 179 -18.47 -0.88 8.46
N ILE A 180 -18.28 0.31 9.07
CA ILE A 180 -17.30 0.56 10.13
C ILE A 180 -17.39 -0.41 11.31
N ALA A 181 -18.62 -0.78 11.73
CA ALA A 181 -18.84 -1.73 12.83
C ALA A 181 -18.31 -3.14 12.52
N GLN A 182 -18.19 -3.50 11.24
CA GLN A 182 -17.67 -4.79 10.77
C GLN A 182 -16.19 -4.72 10.39
N LEU A 183 -15.67 -3.52 10.12
CA LEU A 183 -14.25 -3.29 9.86
C LEU A 183 -13.43 -3.40 11.15
N ASN A 184 -14.02 -2.99 12.28
CA ASN A 184 -13.38 -2.92 13.60
C ASN A 184 -13.89 -4.03 14.54
N VAL A 185 -13.78 -5.30 14.14
CA VAL A 185 -14.20 -6.44 14.97
C VAL A 185 -13.07 -6.84 15.93
N GLY A 186 -13.05 -6.17 17.09
CA GLY A 186 -12.03 -6.34 18.12
C GLY A 186 -10.72 -5.59 17.82
N GLU A 187 -9.82 -5.54 18.79
CA GLU A 187 -8.58 -4.76 18.69
C GLU A 187 -7.55 -5.35 17.72
N THR A 188 -7.64 -6.65 17.42
CA THR A 188 -6.57 -7.39 16.72
C THR A 188 -6.94 -7.91 15.33
N LYS A 189 -8.22 -7.92 14.95
CA LYS A 189 -8.67 -8.51 13.69
C LYS A 189 -9.13 -7.46 12.70
N GLN A 190 -8.28 -7.19 11.73
CA GLN A 190 -8.59 -6.29 10.62
C GLN A 190 -9.46 -7.01 9.57
N VAL A 191 -10.58 -6.41 9.19
CA VAL A 191 -11.45 -6.93 8.12
C VAL A 191 -11.29 -6.05 6.87
N PRO A 192 -10.84 -6.60 5.74
CA PRO A 192 -10.75 -5.87 4.47
C PRO A 192 -12.12 -5.39 4.00
N ILE A 193 -12.25 -4.10 3.68
CA ILE A 193 -13.53 -3.55 3.19
C ILE A 193 -14.04 -4.28 1.93
N ASN A 194 -13.15 -4.79 1.08
CA ASN A 194 -13.53 -5.51 -0.13
C ASN A 194 -14.31 -6.81 0.15
N ASN A 195 -14.25 -7.35 1.37
CA ASN A 195 -15.04 -8.51 1.78
C ASN A 195 -16.48 -8.13 2.15
N LEU A 196 -16.77 -6.83 2.29
CA LEU A 196 -18.06 -6.30 2.72
C LEU A 196 -18.80 -5.57 1.58
N LEU A 197 -18.05 -5.04 0.61
CA LEU A 197 -18.65 -4.33 -0.53
C LEU A 197 -19.47 -5.28 -1.40
N THR A 198 -20.62 -4.80 -1.85
CA THR A 198 -21.30 -5.41 -2.99
C THR A 198 -20.49 -5.19 -4.27
N PRO A 199 -20.68 -6.02 -5.32
CA PRO A 199 -20.00 -5.81 -6.61
C PRO A 199 -20.18 -4.40 -7.18
N LYS A 200 -21.38 -3.83 -7.03
CA LYS A 200 -21.70 -2.48 -7.49
C LYS A 200 -20.95 -1.40 -6.71
N GLU A 201 -20.90 -1.50 -5.38
CA GLU A 201 -20.14 -0.56 -4.53
C GLU A 201 -18.65 -0.61 -4.86
N TRP A 202 -18.10 -1.82 -5.07
CA TRP A 202 -16.71 -1.97 -5.45
C TRP A 202 -16.41 -1.38 -6.84
N GLU A 203 -17.26 -1.63 -7.84
CA GLU A 203 -17.12 -1.06 -9.19
C GLU A 203 -17.22 0.47 -9.17
N GLU A 204 -18.11 1.04 -8.37
CA GLU A 204 -18.24 2.49 -8.22
C GLU A 204 -16.98 3.11 -7.59
N ALA A 205 -16.46 2.49 -6.53
CA ALA A 205 -15.22 2.91 -5.89
C ALA A 205 -14.01 2.75 -6.84
N LEU A 206 -13.95 1.66 -7.62
CA LEU A 206 -12.95 1.45 -8.67
C LEU A 206 -12.97 2.60 -9.67
N ARG A 207 -14.16 2.89 -10.23
CA ARG A 207 -14.32 3.90 -11.27
C ARG A 207 -13.89 5.29 -10.81
N LEU A 208 -14.36 5.72 -9.64
CA LEU A 208 -14.03 7.04 -9.12
C LEU A 208 -12.59 7.13 -8.64
N GLY A 209 -12.09 6.07 -7.98
CA GLY A 209 -10.71 6.02 -7.52
C GLY A 209 -9.70 6.13 -8.65
N VAL A 210 -9.93 5.40 -9.74
CA VAL A 210 -9.07 5.44 -10.94
C VAL A 210 -9.16 6.80 -11.62
N ARG A 211 -10.34 7.42 -11.66
CA ARG A 211 -10.48 8.77 -12.20
C ARG A 211 -9.66 9.80 -11.41
N ASN A 212 -9.75 9.78 -10.08
CA ASN A 212 -8.96 10.68 -9.23
C ASN A 212 -7.45 10.42 -9.37
N ALA A 213 -7.04 9.15 -9.54
CA ALA A 213 -5.65 8.81 -9.79
C ALA A 213 -5.16 9.39 -11.13
N LEU A 214 -5.96 9.32 -12.19
CA LEU A 214 -5.65 9.93 -13.49
C LEU A 214 -5.59 11.47 -13.41
N ASP A 215 -6.52 12.09 -12.68
CA ASP A 215 -6.50 13.54 -12.42
C ASP A 215 -5.22 13.97 -11.64
N ALA A 216 -4.66 13.08 -10.83
CA ALA A 216 -3.37 13.25 -10.15
C ALA A 216 -2.14 12.84 -10.99
N GLY A 217 -2.34 12.48 -12.27
CA GLY A 217 -1.26 12.10 -13.19
C GLY A 217 -0.78 10.65 -13.05
N CYS A 218 -1.50 9.79 -12.32
CA CYS A 218 -1.23 8.36 -12.24
C CYS A 218 -1.99 7.61 -13.34
N THR A 219 -1.25 7.01 -14.26
CA THR A 219 -1.81 6.18 -15.32
C THR A 219 -2.10 4.75 -14.83
N ILE A 220 -2.70 3.87 -15.64
CA ILE A 220 -3.12 2.52 -15.21
C ILE A 220 -2.12 1.40 -15.54
N GLU A 221 -1.03 1.68 -16.26
CA GLU A 221 -0.18 0.63 -16.85
C GLU A 221 0.46 -0.28 -15.80
N GLY A 222 0.81 0.26 -14.63
CA GLY A 222 1.36 -0.51 -13.52
C GLY A 222 0.30 -1.25 -12.72
N VAL A 223 -0.91 -0.70 -12.58
CA VAL A 223 -1.99 -1.35 -11.81
C VAL A 223 -2.59 -2.57 -12.52
N LEU A 224 -2.53 -2.62 -13.86
CA LEU A 224 -2.98 -3.78 -14.63
C LEU A 224 -2.22 -5.07 -14.26
N PRO A 225 -0.88 -5.14 -14.36
CA PRO A 225 -0.13 -6.33 -13.95
C PRO A 225 -0.26 -6.60 -12.45
N PHE A 226 -0.49 -5.58 -11.61
CA PHE A 226 -0.79 -5.80 -10.19
C PHE A 226 -2.12 -6.57 -10.01
N PHE A 227 -3.21 -6.18 -10.67
CA PHE A 227 -4.44 -6.98 -10.58
C PHE A 227 -4.34 -8.34 -11.28
N GLU A 228 -3.58 -8.43 -12.37
CA GLU A 228 -3.30 -9.69 -13.07
C GLU A 228 -2.60 -10.70 -12.13
N CYS A 229 -1.75 -10.21 -11.22
CA CYS A 229 -1.00 -11.06 -10.30
C CYS A 229 -1.93 -11.94 -9.47
N PHE A 230 -3.04 -11.39 -8.96
CA PHE A 230 -3.98 -12.12 -8.11
C PHE A 230 -4.79 -13.17 -8.88
N GLU A 231 -5.03 -12.97 -10.18
CA GLU A 231 -5.68 -13.99 -11.03
C GLU A 231 -4.73 -15.16 -11.31
N LYS A 232 -3.42 -14.88 -11.43
CA LYS A 232 -2.40 -15.90 -11.71
C LYS A 232 -1.93 -16.68 -10.49
N MET A 233 -2.31 -16.27 -9.28
CA MET A 233 -2.01 -17.02 -8.05
C MET A 233 -2.84 -18.32 -8.00
N PRO A 234 -2.23 -19.51 -7.85
CA PRO A 234 -2.97 -20.77 -7.72
C PRO A 234 -3.93 -20.78 -6.51
N LYS A 235 -3.50 -20.12 -5.43
CA LYS A 235 -4.31 -19.83 -4.25
C LYS A 235 -3.92 -18.44 -3.79
N ARG A 236 -4.92 -17.57 -3.59
CA ARG A 236 -4.69 -16.22 -3.10
C ARG A 236 -4.43 -16.25 -1.59
N PRO A 237 -3.34 -15.64 -1.09
CA PRO A 237 -3.19 -15.36 0.33
C PRO A 237 -4.33 -14.49 0.88
N ALA A 238 -4.63 -14.62 2.16
CA ALA A 238 -5.75 -13.90 2.79
C ALA A 238 -5.60 -12.37 2.68
N TRP A 239 -4.37 -11.86 2.80
CA TRP A 239 -4.06 -10.44 2.70
C TRP A 239 -4.44 -9.83 1.35
N THR A 240 -4.54 -10.62 0.27
CA THR A 240 -4.89 -10.11 -1.07
C THR A 240 -6.28 -9.46 -1.10
N SER A 241 -7.16 -9.84 -0.18
CA SER A 241 -8.49 -9.26 -0.03
C SER A 241 -8.46 -7.78 0.39
N PHE A 242 -7.34 -7.25 0.91
CA PHE A 242 -7.16 -5.80 1.06
C PHE A 242 -7.12 -5.05 -0.27
N PHE A 243 -6.81 -5.71 -1.38
CA PHE A 243 -6.62 -5.06 -2.69
C PHE A 243 -7.75 -5.33 -3.65
N VAL A 244 -8.23 -6.57 -3.71
CA VAL A 244 -9.24 -7.00 -4.69
C VAL A 244 -10.26 -7.95 -4.04
N PRO A 245 -11.58 -7.82 -4.30
CA PRO A 245 -12.56 -8.80 -3.86
C PRO A 245 -12.26 -10.18 -4.46
N GLU A 246 -12.53 -11.25 -3.71
CA GLU A 246 -12.35 -12.62 -4.19
C GLU A 246 -13.17 -12.92 -5.46
N THR A 247 -14.34 -12.32 -5.56
CA THR A 247 -15.28 -12.48 -6.68
C THR A 247 -14.91 -11.68 -7.92
N ALA A 248 -13.97 -10.74 -7.83
CA ALA A 248 -13.59 -9.89 -8.95
C ALA A 248 -12.67 -10.64 -9.92
N LYS A 249 -13.01 -10.57 -11.21
CA LYS A 249 -12.27 -11.21 -12.32
C LYS A 249 -11.40 -10.18 -13.01
N TYR A 250 -10.11 -10.47 -13.19
CA TYR A 250 -9.15 -9.52 -13.76
C TYR A 250 -9.59 -9.02 -15.15
N LYS A 251 -10.16 -9.89 -16.00
CA LYS A 251 -10.71 -9.49 -17.30
C LYS A 251 -11.69 -8.31 -17.21
N ASP A 252 -12.57 -8.31 -16.22
CA ASP A 252 -13.57 -7.26 -16.03
C ASP A 252 -12.94 -5.99 -15.46
N ILE A 253 -12.02 -6.14 -14.50
CA ILE A 253 -11.22 -5.03 -13.94
C ILE A 253 -10.45 -4.32 -15.06
N ARG A 254 -9.69 -5.08 -15.85
CA ARG A 254 -8.90 -4.58 -16.97
C ARG A 254 -9.76 -3.78 -17.95
N LYS A 255 -10.91 -4.35 -18.37
CA LYS A 255 -11.83 -3.67 -19.29
C LYS A 255 -12.36 -2.36 -18.70
N ALA A 256 -12.68 -2.34 -17.41
CA ALA A 256 -13.13 -1.12 -16.72
C ALA A 256 -12.02 -0.06 -16.68
N LEU A 257 -10.80 -0.43 -16.28
CA LEU A 257 -9.65 0.47 -16.21
C LEU A 257 -9.30 1.07 -17.58
N GLU A 258 -9.18 0.23 -18.61
CA GLU A 258 -8.89 0.67 -19.98
C GLU A 258 -9.98 1.62 -20.52
N LYS A 259 -11.25 1.34 -20.20
CA LYS A 259 -12.36 2.22 -20.57
C LYS A 259 -12.27 3.57 -19.87
N ILE A 260 -12.02 3.59 -18.56
CA ILE A 260 -11.91 4.84 -17.77
C ILE A 260 -10.76 5.70 -18.29
N GLN A 261 -9.57 5.12 -18.50
CA GLN A 261 -8.41 5.84 -19.04
C GLN A 261 -8.67 6.37 -20.46
N LYS A 262 -9.29 5.57 -21.33
CA LYS A 262 -9.67 6.02 -22.68
C LYS A 262 -10.66 7.19 -22.63
N ASP A 263 -11.68 7.11 -21.79
CA ASP A 263 -12.67 8.18 -21.65
C ASP A 263 -12.03 9.45 -21.06
N PHE A 264 -11.12 9.30 -20.09
CA PHE A 264 -10.33 10.40 -19.51
C PHE A 264 -9.54 11.17 -20.59
N PHE A 265 -8.71 10.47 -21.37
CA PHE A 265 -7.92 11.11 -22.42
C PHE A 265 -8.75 11.66 -23.58
N ALA A 266 -9.98 11.15 -23.76
CA ALA A 266 -10.94 11.71 -24.71
C ALA A 266 -11.71 12.93 -24.16
N GLY A 267 -11.44 13.36 -22.92
CA GLY A 267 -12.15 14.48 -22.28
C GLY A 267 -13.60 14.16 -21.89
N LYS A 268 -13.97 12.87 -21.78
CA LYS A 268 -15.30 12.44 -21.37
C LYS A 268 -15.37 12.36 -19.84
N ASN A 269 -16.45 12.88 -19.28
CA ASN A 269 -16.73 12.92 -17.83
C ASN A 269 -17.74 11.85 -17.43
#